data_AF-A0AAD6ZKH3-F1
#
_entry.id   AF-A0AAD6ZKH3-F1
#
_cell.length_a   1.000
_cell.length_b   1.000
_cell.length_c   1.000
_cell.angle_alpha   90.00
_cell.angle_beta   90.00
_cell.angle_gamma   90.00
#
_symmetry.space_group_name_H-M   'P 1'
#
loop_
_entity.id
_entity.type
_entity.pdbx_description
1 polymer ?
#
loop_
_entity_poly.entity_id
_entity_poly.type
_entity_poly.pdbx_seq_one_letter_code
_entity_poly.pdbx_strand_id
1 'polypeptide(L)'
;AHITNASDYTLLSSTANMYVDGSFIARSMVPPTGLQENLDCPLGLDPSIRITYPPISKQLSQSSFYKKSATHRFTQCITVQNTKSVPVNGLCIVNQIPALRNTQVKVKDVQPAL
;
A
#
# COMPACT_ATOMS: atom_id res chain seq x y z
N ALA A 1 0.59 -8.91 -11.59
CA ALA A 1 1.32 -9.31 -12.80
C ALA A 1 0.56 -8.79 -14.00
N HIS A 2 1.28 -8.28 -14.99
CA HIS A 2 0.71 -7.78 -16.24
C HIS A 2 1.05 -8.79 -17.34
N ILE A 3 0.04 -9.45 -17.90
CA ILE A 3 0.20 -10.62 -18.76
C ILE A 3 -0.47 -10.33 -20.10
N THR A 4 0.21 -10.61 -21.21
CA THR A 4 -0.38 -10.49 -22.55
C THR A 4 -1.03 -11.81 -22.96
N ASN A 5 -2.25 -11.76 -23.50
CA ASN A 5 -2.87 -12.92 -24.13
C ASN A 5 -2.16 -13.22 -25.46
N ALA A 6 -1.21 -14.16 -25.39
CA ALA A 6 -0.43 -14.61 -26.54
C ALA A 6 -1.12 -15.72 -27.36
N SER A 7 -2.35 -16.11 -27.02
CA SER A 7 -3.09 -17.13 -27.77
C SER A 7 -3.75 -16.55 -29.01
N ASP A 8 -4.12 -17.43 -29.94
CA ASP A 8 -4.88 -17.07 -31.15
C ASP A 8 -6.38 -16.87 -30.88
N TYR A 9 -6.79 -16.88 -29.61
CA TYR A 9 -8.19 -16.83 -29.20
C TYR A 9 -8.45 -15.77 -28.13
N THR A 10 -9.67 -15.26 -28.10
CA THR A 10 -10.15 -14.43 -27.00
C THR A 10 -10.34 -15.28 -25.75
N LEU A 11 -9.74 -14.87 -24.64
CA LEU A 11 -10.02 -15.46 -23.34
C LEU A 11 -11.41 -15.01 -22.90
N LEU A 12 -12.27 -15.96 -22.60
CA LEU A 12 -13.60 -15.67 -22.06
C LEU A 12 -13.53 -15.42 -20.56
N SER A 13 -14.50 -14.65 -20.06
CA SER A 13 -14.64 -14.42 -18.63
C SER A 13 -14.78 -15.75 -17.89
N SER A 14 -13.84 -16.05 -17.00
CA SER A 14 -13.79 -17.32 -16.30
C SER A 14 -13.03 -17.19 -14.99
N THR A 15 -13.05 -18.23 -14.17
CA THR A 15 -12.28 -18.25 -12.92
C THR A 15 -11.03 -19.10 -13.10
N ALA A 16 -9.85 -18.52 -12.87
CA ALA A 16 -8.56 -19.20 -12.97
C ALA A 16 -7.92 -19.43 -11.60
N ASN A 17 -7.19 -20.54 -11.48
CA ASN A 17 -6.33 -20.82 -10.33
C ASN A 17 -4.92 -20.27 -10.61
N MET A 18 -4.34 -19.59 -9.63
CA MET A 18 -3.03 -18.97 -9.76
C MET A 18 -2.01 -19.75 -8.93
N TYR A 19 -0.88 -20.03 -9.56
CA TYR A 19 0.23 -20.75 -8.96
C TYR A 19 1.51 -19.92 -9.09
N VAL A 20 2.28 -19.84 -8.02
CA VAL A 20 3.61 -19.23 -7.98
C VAL A 20 4.57 -20.27 -7.43
N ASP A 21 5.68 -20.53 -8.13
CA ASP A 21 6.68 -21.54 -7.77
C ASP A 21 6.06 -22.92 -7.44
N GLY A 22 5.07 -23.33 -8.25
CA GLY A 22 4.34 -24.61 -8.10
C GLY A 22 3.31 -24.64 -6.97
N SER A 23 3.17 -23.57 -6.19
CA SER A 23 2.24 -23.50 -5.07
C SER A 23 0.99 -22.69 -5.42
N PHE A 24 -0.20 -23.20 -5.07
CA PHE A 24 -1.45 -22.46 -5.22
C PHE A 24 -1.48 -21.25 -4.27
N ILE A 25 -1.74 -20.07 -4.82
CA ILE A 25 -1.78 -18.82 -4.02
C ILE A 25 -3.19 -18.23 -3.92
N ALA A 26 -4.00 -18.34 -4.97
CA ALA A 26 -5.35 -17.79 -5.00
C ALA A 26 -6.12 -18.21 -6.25
N ARG A 27 -7.42 -17.94 -6.24
CA ARG A 27 -8.34 -18.07 -7.36
C ARG A 27 -8.89 -16.70 -7.72
N SER A 28 -8.83 -16.30 -8.99
CA SER A 28 -9.28 -14.98 -9.45
C SER A 28 -10.16 -15.09 -10.69
N MET A 29 -11.05 -14.11 -10.86
CA MET A 29 -11.76 -13.92 -12.12
C MET A 29 -10.79 -13.35 -13.16
N VAL A 30 -10.79 -13.94 -14.35
CA VAL A 30 -10.11 -13.44 -15.54
C VAL A 30 -11.16 -12.69 -16.36
N PRO A 31 -10.96 -11.40 -16.67
CA PRO A 31 -11.87 -10.66 -17.53
C PRO A 31 -11.79 -11.17 -18.97
N PRO A 32 -12.82 -10.91 -19.81
CA PRO A 32 -12.70 -11.21 -21.23
C PRO A 32 -11.53 -10.42 -21.81
N THR A 33 -10.59 -11.11 -22.46
CA THR A 33 -9.34 -10.51 -22.96
C THR A 33 -9.12 -10.94 -24.40
N GLY A 34 -9.04 -9.98 -25.32
CA GLY A 34 -8.81 -10.18 -26.75
C GLY A 34 -7.42 -10.68 -27.09
N LEU A 35 -7.17 -10.90 -28.38
CA LEU A 35 -5.85 -11.29 -28.88
C LEU A 35 -4.85 -10.16 -28.66
N GLN A 36 -3.67 -10.48 -28.13
CA GLN A 36 -2.61 -9.51 -27.83
C GLN A 36 -3.01 -8.40 -26.84
N GLU A 37 -4.17 -8.55 -26.18
CA GLU A 37 -4.59 -7.65 -25.11
C GLU A 37 -3.92 -8.06 -23.79
N ASN A 38 -3.70 -7.09 -22.92
CA ASN A 38 -3.13 -7.32 -21.61
C ASN A 38 -4.22 -7.52 -20.56
N LEU A 39 -3.97 -8.42 -19.64
CA LEU A 39 -4.76 -8.62 -18.44
C LEU A 39 -3.90 -8.44 -17.19
N ASP A 40 -4.51 -7.84 -16.18
CA ASP A 40 -3.91 -7.71 -14.85
C ASP A 40 -4.34 -8.86 -13.96
N CYS A 41 -3.36 -9.50 -13.35
CA CYS A 41 -3.53 -10.64 -12.48
C CYS A 41 -2.95 -10.31 -11.09
N PRO A 42 -3.80 -10.03 -10.08
CA PRO A 42 -3.32 -9.72 -8.73
C PRO A 42 -2.81 -11.01 -8.06
N LEU A 43 -1.52 -11.03 -7.71
CA LEU A 43 -0.88 -12.19 -7.07
C LEU A 43 -0.85 -12.11 -5.53
N GLY A 44 -1.46 -11.07 -4.97
CA GLY A 44 -1.46 -10.82 -3.53
C GLY A 44 -0.18 -10.14 -3.03
N LEU A 45 0.14 -10.37 -1.75
CA LEU A 45 1.29 -9.78 -1.08
C LEU A 45 2.60 -10.35 -1.64
N ASP A 46 3.54 -9.47 -1.99
CA ASP A 46 4.87 -9.87 -2.42
C ASP A 46 5.81 -10.04 -1.22
N PRO A 47 6.23 -11.27 -0.87
CA PRO A 47 7.08 -11.51 0.30
C PRO A 47 8.49 -10.91 0.17
N SER A 48 8.89 -10.52 -1.05
CA SER A 48 10.17 -9.87 -1.32
C SER A 48 10.20 -8.40 -0.92
N ILE A 49 9.04 -7.80 -0.68
CA ILE A 49 8.90 -6.41 -0.23
C ILE A 49 8.45 -6.42 1.23
N ARG A 50 9.40 -6.19 2.14
CA ARG A 50 9.13 -6.22 3.57
C ARG A 50 8.86 -4.81 4.07
N ILE A 51 7.71 -4.64 4.70
CA ILE A 51 7.31 -3.38 5.33
C ILE A 51 7.23 -3.60 6.84
N THR A 52 7.98 -2.80 7.60
CA THR A 52 7.98 -2.86 9.06
C THR A 52 7.41 -1.56 9.62
N TYR A 53 6.50 -1.71 10.57
CA TYR A 53 5.89 -0.62 11.35
C TYR A 53 6.33 -0.74 12.81
N PRO A 54 7.47 -0.14 13.20
CA PRO A 54 7.83 -0.01 14.60
C PRO A 54 6.75 0.76 15.39
N PRO A 55 6.72 0.61 16.73
CA PRO A 55 5.78 1.34 17.58
C PRO A 55 5.82 2.86 17.38
N ILE A 56 4.65 3.49 17.41
CA ILE A 56 4.50 4.95 17.27
C ILE A 56 5.17 5.66 18.46
N SER A 57 6.03 6.62 18.17
CA SER A 57 6.52 7.56 19.18
C SER A 57 5.49 8.66 19.44
N LYS A 58 5.21 8.91 20.72
CA LYS A 58 4.23 9.90 21.16
C LYS A 58 4.92 10.92 22.05
N GLN A 59 4.74 12.20 21.75
CA GLN A 59 5.25 13.29 22.57
C GLN A 59 4.14 14.28 22.89
N LEU A 60 4.08 14.69 24.16
CA LEU A 60 3.14 15.71 24.64
C LEU A 60 3.93 16.96 25.00
N SER A 61 3.51 18.09 24.44
CA SER A 61 4.00 19.42 24.83
C SER A 61 2.82 20.26 25.33
N GLN A 62 2.99 20.92 26.47
CA GLN A 62 1.99 21.79 27.08
C GLN A 62 2.54 23.20 27.24
N SER A 63 1.78 24.19 26.75
CA SER A 63 2.06 25.61 26.93
C SER A 63 1.41 26.11 28.22
N SER A 64 2.21 26.66 29.14
CA SER A 64 1.75 27.10 30.48
C SER A 64 1.53 28.61 30.63
N PHE A 65 1.95 29.46 29.70
CA PHE A 65 1.84 30.92 29.84
C PHE A 65 0.77 31.54 28.92
N TYR A 66 -0.19 32.26 29.51
CA TYR A 66 -1.34 33.00 28.93
C TYR A 66 -2.32 32.26 28.00
N LYS A 67 -1.90 31.26 27.21
CA LYS A 67 -2.79 30.39 26.43
C LYS A 67 -2.41 28.93 26.65
N LYS A 68 -3.25 28.22 27.41
CA LYS A 68 -3.12 26.78 27.61
C LYS A 68 -3.39 26.07 26.29
N SER A 69 -2.36 25.44 25.73
CA SER A 69 -2.50 24.56 24.56
C SER A 69 -1.70 23.29 24.80
N ALA A 70 -2.26 22.15 24.37
CA ALA A 70 -1.60 20.86 24.41
C ALA A 70 -1.38 20.39 22.97
N THR A 71 -0.14 20.04 22.64
CA THR A 71 0.22 19.49 21.33
C THR A 71 0.67 18.05 21.52
N HIS A 72 -0.01 17.13 20.83
CA HIS A 72 0.40 15.74 20.72
C HIS A 72 1.10 15.54 19.39
N ARG A 73 2.36 15.09 19.42
CA ARG A 73 3.12 14.71 18.23
C ARG A 73 3.17 13.19 18.16
N PHE A 74 2.72 12.65 17.05
CA PHE A 74 2.81 11.23 16.72
C PHE A 74 3.84 11.07 15.61
N THR A 75 4.77 10.15 15.77
CA THR A 75 5.79 9.83 14.76
C THR A 75 5.77 8.34 14.48
N GLN A 76 5.40 7.98 13.25
CA GLN A 76 5.44 6.62 12.73
C GLN A 76 6.63 6.50 11.79
N CYS A 77 7.64 5.71 12.18
CA CYS A 77 8.68 5.28 11.25
C CYS A 77 8.14 4.12 10.42
N ILE A 78 8.38 4.11 9.10
CA ILE A 78 8.02 2.99 8.23
C ILE A 78 9.31 2.58 7.52
N THR A 79 9.72 1.33 7.69
CA THR A 79 10.90 0.78 6.99
C THR A 79 10.43 -0.10 5.86
N VAL A 80 10.87 0.18 4.64
CA VAL A 80 10.65 -0.68 3.48
C VAL A 80 11.97 -1.29 3.04
N GLN A 81 11.97 -2.60 2.84
CA GLN A 81 13.11 -3.36 2.34
C GLN A 81 12.71 -4.13 1.09
N ASN A 82 13.44 -3.92 0.00
CA ASN A 82 13.32 -4.71 -1.22
C ASN A 82 14.42 -5.79 -1.22
N THR A 83 14.03 -7.06 -1.22
CA THR A 83 14.97 -8.19 -1.30
C THR A 83 15.09 -8.77 -2.71
N LYS A 84 14.49 -8.13 -3.72
CA LYS A 84 14.66 -8.53 -5.12
C LYS A 84 16.03 -8.10 -5.65
N SER A 85 16.51 -8.78 -6.67
CA SER A 85 17.69 -8.37 -7.44
C SER A 85 17.45 -7.13 -8.31
N VAL A 86 16.19 -6.71 -8.47
CA VAL A 86 15.76 -5.60 -9.31
C VAL A 86 15.09 -4.49 -8.51
N PRO A 87 15.19 -3.22 -8.94
CA PRO A 87 14.44 -2.13 -8.33
C PRO A 87 12.93 -2.30 -8.53
N VAL A 88 12.15 -1.81 -7.57
CA VAL A 88 10.68 -1.88 -7.59
C VAL A 88 10.13 -0.53 -8.05
N ASN A 89 9.44 -0.53 -9.18
CA ASN A 89 8.83 0.68 -9.74
C ASN A 89 7.42 0.88 -9.17
N GLY A 90 7.04 2.14 -8.95
CA GLY A 90 5.68 2.49 -8.54
C GLY A 90 5.29 2.08 -7.11
N LEU A 91 6.26 1.86 -6.23
CA LEU A 91 5.98 1.61 -4.81
C LEU A 91 5.37 2.86 -4.18
N CYS A 92 4.16 2.73 -3.63
CA CYS A 92 3.46 3.77 -2.91
C CYS A 92 3.10 3.31 -1.49
N ILE A 93 3.35 4.17 -0.50
CA ILE A 93 2.93 3.94 0.89
C ILE A 93 1.80 4.91 1.20
N VAL A 94 0.62 4.38 1.49
CA VAL A 94 -0.55 5.19 1.88
C VAL A 94 -0.77 5.02 3.37
N ASN A 95 -0.84 6.13 4.11
CA ASN A 95 -1.15 6.14 5.54
C ASN A 95 -2.30 7.11 5.82
N GLN A 96 -3.15 6.75 6.78
CA GLN A 96 -4.30 7.57 7.15
C GLN A 96 -3.92 8.58 8.24
N ILE A 97 -4.41 9.81 8.09
CA ILE A 97 -4.29 10.87 9.10
C ILE A 97 -5.67 11.04 9.76
N PRO A 98 -5.75 11.26 11.09
CA PRO A 98 -7.03 11.47 11.76
C PRO A 98 -7.84 12.62 11.15
N ALA A 99 -9.11 12.34 10.86
CA ALA A 99 -10.04 13.35 10.37
C ALA A 99 -10.47 14.31 11.49
N LEU A 100 -10.49 15.61 11.19
CA LEU A 100 -10.93 16.66 12.10
C LEU A 100 -12.45 16.60 12.29
N ARG A 101 -12.91 16.32 13.51
CA ARG A 101 -14.33 16.38 13.89
C ARG A 101 -14.68 17.60 14.75
N ASN A 102 -13.70 18.20 15.41
CA ASN A 102 -13.87 19.36 16.28
C ASN A 102 -13.03 20.53 15.75
N THR A 103 -13.64 21.68 15.51
CA THR A 103 -12.99 22.89 14.99
C THR A 103 -11.92 23.47 15.93
N GLN A 104 -11.95 23.09 17.22
CA GLN A 104 -10.95 23.49 18.21
C GLN A 104 -9.65 22.66 18.12
N VAL A 105 -9.69 21.50 17.46
CA VAL A 105 -8.52 20.63 17.26
C VAL A 105 -7.95 20.90 15.87
N LYS A 106 -6.62 21.09 15.79
CA LYS A 106 -5.90 21.23 14.53
C LYS A 106 -4.97 20.03 14.35
N VAL A 107 -5.09 19.37 13.21
CA VAL A 107 -4.20 18.28 12.80
C VAL A 107 -3.38 18.80 11.64
N LYS A 108 -2.07 18.59 11.70
CA LYS A 108 -1.11 18.97 10.66
C LYS A 108 -0.20 17.79 10.41
N ASP A 109 0.02 17.46 9.15
CA ASP A 109 1.13 16.60 8.79
C ASP A 109 2.43 17.41 8.92
N VAL A 110 3.45 16.79 9.51
CA VAL A 110 4.74 17.44 9.76
C VAL A 110 5.79 16.91 8.80
N GLN A 111 5.78 15.59 8.55
CA GLN A 111 6.70 14.89 7.67
C GLN A 111 6.08 13.58 7.17
N PRO A 112 6.34 13.16 5.91
CA PRO A 112 7.13 13.85 4.90
C PRO A 112 6.48 15.17 4.43
N ALA A 113 7.27 16.12 3.92
CA ALA A 113 6.72 17.35 3.37
C ALA A 113 5.85 17.00 2.15
N LEU A 114 4.62 17.50 2.13
CA LEU A 114 3.71 17.45 0.99
C LEU A 114 4.21 18.34 -0.15
#